data_AF-A0A6B7E3K1-F1
#
_entry.id   AF-A0A6B7E3K1-F1
#
_cell.length_a   1.000
_cell.length_b   1.000
_cell.length_c   1.000
_cell.angle_alpha   90.00
_cell.angle_beta   90.00
_cell.angle_gamma   90.00
#
_symmetry.space_group_name_H-M   'P 1'
#
loop_
_entity.id
_entity.type
_entity.pdbx_description
1 polymer ?
#
loop_
_entity_poly.entity_id
_entity_poly.type
_entity_poly.pdbx_seq_one_letter_code
_entity_poly.pdbx_strand_id
1 'polypeptide(L)'
;NHHLSGLLGLGCLSWAGHQIHISLPINKLLDAGVAPQEIPLPHEFLVNRDLMAQLYPSFSKGLVPFFTLNWSEYSDFLTFKGGLNPVTGGLWLSDTAHHHLALAVLFIVAGHMYRTNWGIGHSMKEILEAHKGPFTGEGHKGLYEILTTSWHAQLAINLAMLGSVSIIVAHHMYAMPPYPYIATDYPTQLSIFTHHMWIGGFCVVGGAAHAGIFMVRDYNPAQNYNNLLDRVIRHRDAIISHLNWICIFLGFHSFGLYIHNDTMRALGRTQDMFSDTAIQLKPVFAQWVQSIHTLAPGNTTPNALATASYAFGGDVVAVGNKVAMMPISLGTADFMVHHIHAFTIHVTVLILLKGVLFS
;
A
#
# COMPACT_ATOMS: atom_id res chain seq x y z
N ASN A 1 16.04 -10.12 -11.14
CA ASN A 1 15.74 -9.92 -12.57
C ASN A 1 14.43 -10.58 -12.95
N HIS A 2 14.35 -11.91 -13.09
CA HIS A 2 13.13 -12.61 -13.55
C HIS A 2 11.85 -12.29 -12.76
N HIS A 3 11.90 -12.20 -11.42
CA HIS A 3 10.69 -11.83 -10.66
C HIS A 3 10.25 -10.38 -10.91
N LEU A 4 11.20 -9.44 -11.02
CA LEU A 4 10.88 -8.04 -11.28
C LEU A 4 10.39 -7.84 -12.72
N SER A 5 11.20 -8.19 -13.72
CA SER A 5 10.83 -7.94 -15.12
C SER A 5 9.82 -8.94 -15.67
N GLY A 6 9.99 -10.22 -15.34
CA GLY A 6 9.12 -11.29 -15.83
C GLY A 6 7.81 -11.35 -15.06
N LEU A 7 7.84 -11.78 -13.80
CA LEU A 7 6.61 -12.01 -13.03
C LEU A 7 5.80 -10.72 -12.82
N LEU A 8 6.43 -9.66 -12.27
CA LEU A 8 5.73 -8.41 -12.00
C LEU A 8 5.55 -7.59 -13.29
N GLY A 9 6.62 -7.37 -14.04
CA GLY A 9 6.61 -6.55 -15.25
C GLY A 9 5.69 -7.08 -16.36
N LEU A 10 5.91 -8.31 -16.82
CA LEU A 10 5.04 -8.91 -17.85
C LEU A 10 3.64 -9.22 -17.32
N GLY A 11 3.50 -9.49 -16.01
CA GLY A 11 2.19 -9.63 -15.37
C GLY A 11 1.38 -8.34 -15.46
N CYS A 12 1.96 -7.21 -15.04
CA CYS A 12 1.34 -5.89 -15.17
C CYS A 12 1.06 -5.52 -16.64
N LEU A 13 1.98 -5.82 -17.56
CA LEU A 13 1.80 -5.52 -18.99
C LEU A 13 0.64 -6.32 -19.58
N SER A 14 0.58 -7.61 -19.28
CA SER A 14 -0.48 -8.50 -19.77
C SER A 14 -1.83 -8.10 -19.18
N TRP A 15 -1.86 -7.73 -17.90
CA TRP A 15 -3.08 -7.24 -17.26
C TRP A 15 -3.54 -5.90 -17.84
N ALA A 16 -2.63 -4.95 -18.11
CA ALA A 16 -2.96 -3.71 -18.80
C ALA A 16 -3.54 -3.99 -20.20
N GLY A 17 -2.92 -4.90 -20.97
CA GLY A 17 -3.45 -5.32 -22.27
C GLY A 17 -4.85 -5.92 -22.17
N HIS A 18 -5.09 -6.81 -21.19
CA HIS A 18 -6.42 -7.34 -20.93
C HIS A 18 -7.42 -6.23 -20.55
N GLN A 19 -7.02 -5.30 -19.68
CA GLN A 19 -7.88 -4.19 -19.29
C GLN A 19 -8.26 -3.33 -20.51
N ILE A 20 -7.28 -2.93 -21.31
CA ILE A 20 -7.48 -2.06 -22.48
C ILE A 20 -8.39 -2.72 -23.53
N HIS A 21 -8.14 -3.99 -23.84
CA HIS A 21 -8.77 -4.63 -24.99
C HIS A 21 -10.07 -5.38 -24.65
N ILE A 22 -10.30 -5.72 -23.38
CA ILE A 22 -11.45 -6.52 -22.95
C ILE A 22 -12.26 -5.80 -21.89
N SER A 23 -11.63 -5.46 -20.76
CA SER A 23 -12.36 -4.92 -19.60
C SER A 23 -12.97 -3.55 -19.89
N LEU A 24 -12.20 -2.64 -20.47
CA LEU A 24 -12.61 -1.27 -20.78
C LEU A 24 -13.83 -1.19 -21.70
N PRO A 25 -13.85 -1.80 -22.90
CA PRO A 25 -15.00 -1.69 -23.80
C PRO A 25 -16.27 -2.28 -23.19
N ILE A 26 -16.17 -3.42 -22.52
CA ILE A 26 -17.32 -4.08 -21.87
C ILE A 26 -17.86 -3.22 -20.74
N ASN A 27 -17.01 -2.73 -19.84
CA ASN A 27 -17.46 -1.89 -18.73
C ASN A 27 -18.01 -0.54 -19.22
N LYS A 28 -17.47 0.02 -20.30
CA LYS A 28 -18.04 1.25 -20.89
C LYS A 28 -19.49 1.05 -21.37
N LEU A 29 -19.80 -0.12 -21.93
CA LEU A 29 -21.17 -0.47 -22.35
C LEU A 29 -22.07 -0.79 -21.15
N LEU A 30 -21.58 -1.54 -20.16
CA LEU A 30 -22.31 -1.81 -18.92
C LEU A 30 -22.67 -0.52 -18.17
N ASP A 31 -21.71 0.40 -18.05
CA ASP A 31 -21.89 1.71 -17.42
C ASP A 31 -22.86 2.61 -18.21
N ALA A 32 -22.99 2.37 -19.52
CA ALA A 32 -23.98 3.01 -20.39
C ALA A 32 -25.38 2.36 -20.33
N GLY A 33 -25.55 1.30 -19.54
CA GLY A 33 -26.83 0.61 -19.35
C GLY A 33 -27.15 -0.46 -20.41
N VAL A 34 -26.18 -0.86 -21.23
CA VAL A 34 -26.36 -1.95 -22.20
C VAL A 34 -26.46 -3.28 -21.46
N ALA A 35 -27.50 -4.06 -21.76
CA ALA A 35 -27.72 -5.35 -21.11
C ALA A 35 -26.59 -6.33 -21.46
N PRO A 36 -26.12 -7.19 -20.53
CA PRO A 36 -25.01 -8.11 -20.79
C PRO A 36 -25.20 -9.02 -22.02
N GLN A 37 -26.45 -9.35 -22.37
CA GLN A 37 -26.80 -10.19 -23.52
C GLN A 37 -26.64 -9.47 -24.86
N GLU A 38 -26.62 -8.13 -24.86
CA GLU A 38 -26.48 -7.29 -26.05
C GLU A 38 -25.03 -6.83 -26.26
N ILE A 39 -24.16 -7.04 -25.27
CA ILE A 39 -22.74 -6.68 -25.35
C ILE A 39 -22.03 -7.71 -26.26
N PRO A 40 -21.30 -7.24 -27.30
CA PRO A 40 -20.47 -8.12 -28.12
C PRO A 40 -19.52 -8.97 -27.28
N LEU A 41 -19.24 -10.19 -27.71
CA LEU A 41 -18.35 -11.05 -26.95
C LEU A 41 -16.92 -10.47 -26.92
N PRO A 42 -16.13 -10.74 -25.87
CA PRO A 42 -14.78 -10.19 -25.72
C PRO A 42 -13.87 -10.34 -26.96
N HIS A 43 -13.99 -11.46 -27.67
CA HIS A 43 -13.18 -11.72 -28.87
C HIS A 43 -13.59 -10.87 -30.08
N GLU A 44 -14.83 -10.38 -30.12
CA GLU A 44 -15.32 -9.49 -31.19
C GLU A 44 -14.63 -8.13 -31.11
N PHE A 45 -14.42 -7.60 -29.90
CA PHE A 45 -13.63 -6.37 -29.67
C PHE A 45 -12.16 -6.51 -30.09
N LEU A 46 -11.59 -7.71 -30.00
CA LEU A 46 -10.20 -7.97 -30.42
C LEU A 46 -10.03 -7.99 -31.94
N VAL A 47 -10.99 -8.59 -32.65
CA VAL A 47 -10.90 -8.79 -34.10
C VAL A 47 -11.45 -7.59 -34.86
N ASN A 48 -12.51 -6.96 -34.35
CA ASN A 48 -13.17 -5.82 -35.00
C ASN A 48 -12.69 -4.49 -34.40
N ARG A 49 -11.69 -3.89 -35.05
CA ARG A 49 -11.15 -2.58 -34.66
C ARG A 49 -12.21 -1.47 -34.73
N ASP A 50 -13.19 -1.57 -35.63
CA ASP A 50 -14.21 -0.53 -35.78
C ASP A 50 -15.12 -0.48 -34.55
N LEU A 51 -15.38 -1.63 -33.93
CA LEU A 51 -16.13 -1.72 -32.68
C LEU A 51 -15.39 -1.02 -31.52
N MET A 52 -14.07 -1.23 -31.43
CA MET A 52 -13.24 -0.50 -30.47
C MET A 52 -13.17 1.00 -30.78
N ALA A 53 -13.05 1.39 -32.05
CA ALA A 53 -12.95 2.78 -32.46
C ALA A 53 -14.23 3.59 -32.20
N GLN A 54 -15.40 2.94 -32.19
CA GLN A 54 -16.66 3.58 -31.77
C GLN A 54 -16.64 3.98 -30.30
N LEU A 55 -16.01 3.17 -29.44
CA LEU A 55 -15.89 3.44 -28.01
C LEU A 55 -14.70 4.36 -27.71
N TYR A 56 -13.57 4.15 -28.38
CA TYR A 56 -12.31 4.83 -28.17
C TYR A 56 -11.73 5.26 -29.52
N PRO A 57 -12.05 6.48 -30.00
CA PRO A 57 -11.69 6.94 -31.34
C PRO A 57 -10.21 6.82 -31.70
N SER A 58 -9.30 6.86 -30.71
CA SER A 58 -7.86 6.72 -30.93
C SER A 58 -7.45 5.36 -31.52
N PHE A 59 -8.26 4.30 -31.35
CA PHE A 59 -7.99 2.99 -31.95
C PHE A 59 -7.94 3.04 -33.48
N SER A 60 -8.62 4.00 -34.12
CA SER A 60 -8.53 4.23 -35.57
C SER A 60 -7.12 4.59 -36.04
N LYS A 61 -6.30 5.21 -35.18
CA LYS A 61 -4.89 5.60 -35.44
C LYS A 61 -3.93 4.42 -35.35
N GLY A 62 -4.37 3.29 -34.80
CA GLY A 62 -3.55 2.09 -34.60
C GLY A 62 -2.33 2.31 -33.71
N LEU A 63 -1.23 1.62 -34.01
CA LEU A 63 -0.01 1.61 -33.20
C LEU A 63 1.00 2.69 -33.59
N VAL A 64 0.73 3.49 -34.63
CA VAL A 64 1.67 4.52 -35.11
C VAL A 64 2.02 5.52 -34.00
N PRO A 65 1.06 6.07 -33.21
CA PRO A 65 1.39 6.98 -32.12
C PRO A 65 2.31 6.35 -31.05
N PHE A 66 2.20 5.04 -30.79
CA PHE A 66 3.08 4.34 -29.86
C PHE A 66 4.54 4.33 -30.33
N PHE A 67 4.79 3.91 -31.57
CA PHE A 67 6.15 3.80 -32.13
C PHE A 67 6.80 5.14 -32.46
N THR A 68 6.00 6.20 -32.60
CA THR A 68 6.47 7.58 -32.84
C THR A 68 6.55 8.42 -31.56
N LEU A 69 6.24 7.83 -30.39
CA LEU A 69 6.19 8.50 -29.09
C LEU A 69 5.20 9.66 -28.99
N ASN A 70 4.20 9.73 -29.89
CA ASN A 70 3.09 10.69 -29.82
C ASN A 70 1.96 10.16 -28.91
N TRP A 71 2.27 9.94 -27.63
CA TRP A 71 1.41 9.17 -26.72
C TRP A 71 0.14 9.90 -26.25
N SER A 72 0.05 11.22 -26.40
CA SER A 72 -1.16 11.98 -26.04
C SER A 72 -2.40 11.52 -26.82
N GLU A 73 -2.21 10.82 -27.94
CA GLU A 73 -3.30 10.28 -28.74
C GLU A 73 -4.09 9.16 -28.06
N TYR A 74 -3.55 8.53 -27.00
CA TYR A 74 -4.20 7.43 -26.28
C TYR A 74 -4.98 7.87 -25.03
N SER A 75 -5.27 9.17 -24.90
CA SER A 75 -5.90 9.74 -23.70
C SER A 75 -7.37 9.36 -23.48
N ASP A 76 -8.01 8.65 -24.42
CA ASP A 76 -9.39 8.20 -24.32
C ASP A 76 -9.54 6.87 -23.55
N PHE A 77 -8.49 6.04 -23.50
CA PHE A 77 -8.48 4.79 -22.73
C PHE A 77 -7.34 4.68 -21.70
N LEU A 78 -6.29 5.51 -21.81
CA LEU A 78 -5.26 5.70 -20.77
C LEU A 78 -5.44 7.07 -20.11
N THR A 79 -6.28 7.12 -19.08
CA THR A 79 -6.64 8.38 -18.44
C THR A 79 -5.85 8.63 -17.16
N PHE A 80 -6.00 9.83 -16.61
CA PHE A 80 -5.50 10.21 -15.28
C PHE A 80 -6.54 11.07 -14.58
N LYS A 81 -7.78 10.57 -14.52
CA LYS A 81 -8.92 11.33 -13.97
C LYS A 81 -8.76 11.52 -12.46
N GLY A 82 -8.38 10.45 -11.76
CA GLY A 82 -8.45 10.39 -10.30
C GLY A 82 -9.89 10.23 -9.80
N GLY A 83 -10.02 9.87 -8.53
CA GLY A 83 -11.32 9.67 -7.89
C GLY A 83 -12.05 8.40 -8.33
N LEU A 84 -13.38 8.48 -8.36
CA LEU A 84 -14.29 7.35 -8.55
C LEU A 84 -15.21 7.61 -9.74
N ASN A 85 -15.56 6.55 -10.46
CA ASN A 85 -16.62 6.56 -11.46
C ASN A 85 -17.97 6.75 -10.74
N PRO A 86 -18.72 7.83 -11.02
CA PRO A 86 -19.97 8.13 -10.31
C PRO A 86 -21.09 7.13 -10.61
N VAL A 87 -21.00 6.34 -11.69
CA VAL A 87 -21.98 5.31 -12.01
C VAL A 87 -21.79 4.09 -11.11
N THR A 88 -20.54 3.68 -10.90
CA THR A 88 -20.23 2.40 -10.25
C THR A 88 -19.72 2.56 -8.82
N GLY A 89 -19.22 3.74 -8.44
CA GLY A 89 -18.56 3.98 -7.16
C GLY A 89 -17.18 3.33 -7.03
N GLY A 90 -16.66 2.72 -8.09
CA GLY A 90 -15.31 2.16 -8.16
C GLY A 90 -14.32 3.11 -8.85
N LEU A 91 -13.02 2.78 -8.83
CA LEU A 91 -12.00 3.50 -9.59
C LEU A 91 -12.28 3.49 -11.09
N TRP A 92 -11.82 4.52 -11.79
CA TRP A 92 -11.85 4.55 -13.25
C TRP A 92 -10.99 3.43 -13.82
N LEU A 93 -11.59 2.49 -14.54
CA LEU A 93 -10.84 1.37 -15.11
C LEU A 93 -9.76 1.83 -16.11
N SER A 94 -9.96 2.95 -16.80
CA SER A 94 -8.96 3.55 -17.69
C SER A 94 -7.76 4.10 -16.92
N ASP A 95 -7.97 4.60 -15.70
CA ASP A 95 -6.87 4.97 -14.80
C ASP A 95 -6.15 3.71 -14.30
N THR A 96 -6.87 2.62 -14.00
CA THR A 96 -6.23 1.35 -13.59
C THR A 96 -5.42 0.72 -14.72
N ALA A 97 -5.87 0.81 -15.98
CA ALA A 97 -5.11 0.35 -17.15
C ALA A 97 -3.81 1.14 -17.32
N HIS A 98 -3.90 2.46 -17.19
CA HIS A 98 -2.72 3.34 -17.21
C HIS A 98 -1.77 3.06 -16.04
N HIS A 99 -2.30 2.82 -14.84
CA HIS A 99 -1.54 2.43 -13.67
C HIS A 99 -0.74 1.13 -13.90
N HIS A 100 -1.38 0.07 -14.40
CA HIS A 100 -0.69 -1.19 -14.68
C HIS A 100 0.34 -1.06 -15.80
N LEU A 101 0.06 -0.27 -16.84
CA LEU A 101 1.04 0.00 -17.89
C LEU A 101 2.27 0.72 -17.34
N ALA A 102 2.08 1.73 -16.49
CA ALA A 102 3.18 2.45 -15.84
C ALA A 102 4.00 1.53 -14.92
N LEU A 103 3.33 0.69 -14.12
CA LEU A 103 4.01 -0.32 -13.29
C LEU A 103 4.75 -1.37 -14.11
N ALA A 104 4.20 -1.79 -15.25
CA ALA A 104 4.87 -2.73 -16.15
C ALA A 104 6.22 -2.17 -16.62
N VAL A 105 6.24 -0.92 -17.09
CA VAL A 105 7.48 -0.24 -17.50
C VAL A 105 8.44 -0.15 -16.32
N LEU A 106 7.98 0.28 -15.14
CA LEU A 106 8.80 0.41 -13.95
C LEU A 106 9.45 -0.92 -13.56
N PHE A 107 8.68 -2.01 -13.49
CA PHE A 107 9.19 -3.31 -13.07
C PHE A 107 10.07 -3.99 -14.13
N ILE A 108 9.75 -3.81 -15.42
CA ILE A 108 10.62 -4.28 -16.51
C ILE A 108 11.97 -3.58 -16.42
N VAL A 109 12.01 -2.25 -16.31
CA VAL A 109 13.27 -1.50 -16.19
C VAL A 109 14.02 -1.88 -14.92
N ALA A 110 13.34 -1.92 -13.76
CA ALA A 110 13.96 -2.32 -12.49
C ALA A 110 14.56 -3.74 -12.53
N GLY A 111 13.95 -4.65 -13.28
CA GLY A 111 14.44 -6.02 -13.46
C GLY A 111 15.75 -6.14 -14.22
N HIS A 112 16.28 -5.07 -14.81
CA HIS A 112 17.56 -5.03 -15.52
C HIS A 112 18.71 -4.41 -14.71
N MET A 113 18.47 -4.08 -13.43
CA MET A 113 19.49 -3.48 -12.57
C MET A 113 20.65 -4.43 -12.24
N TYR A 114 20.38 -5.73 -12.04
CA TYR A 114 21.37 -6.65 -11.48
C TYR A 114 22.18 -7.39 -12.55
N ARG A 115 23.49 -7.48 -12.31
CA ARG A 115 24.47 -8.09 -13.21
C ARG A 115 24.16 -9.57 -13.43
N THR A 116 24.29 -10.02 -14.67
CA THR A 116 24.15 -11.43 -15.08
C THR A 116 25.31 -11.84 -15.98
N ASN A 117 25.14 -12.88 -16.80
CA ASN A 117 26.20 -13.48 -17.61
C ASN A 117 26.84 -12.53 -18.65
N TRP A 118 26.19 -11.39 -18.95
CA TRP A 118 26.67 -10.42 -19.94
C TRP A 118 27.49 -9.27 -19.35
N GLY A 119 27.89 -9.34 -18.07
CA GLY A 119 28.81 -8.39 -17.44
C GLY A 119 28.24 -7.01 -17.12
N ILE A 120 27.08 -6.63 -17.67
CA ILE A 120 26.41 -5.34 -17.42
C ILE A 120 25.46 -5.46 -16.22
N GLY A 121 25.46 -4.44 -15.34
CA GLY A 121 24.58 -4.33 -14.17
C GLY A 121 25.34 -4.39 -12.84
N HIS A 122 24.60 -4.42 -11.73
CA HIS A 122 25.16 -4.40 -10.38
C HIS A 122 25.17 -5.79 -9.69
N SER A 123 26.23 -6.09 -8.96
CA SER A 123 26.23 -7.23 -8.03
C SER A 123 25.62 -6.81 -6.69
N MET A 124 24.67 -7.61 -6.17
CA MET A 124 24.04 -7.33 -4.88
C MET A 124 25.07 -7.29 -3.75
N LYS A 125 26.05 -8.19 -3.78
CA LYS A 125 27.13 -8.23 -2.78
C LYS A 125 27.99 -6.97 -2.82
N GLU A 126 28.39 -6.53 -4.02
CA GLU A 126 29.17 -5.29 -4.19
C GLU A 126 28.37 -4.08 -3.70
N ILE A 127 27.07 -3.99 -4.01
CA ILE A 127 26.20 -2.92 -3.50
C ILE A 127 26.21 -2.93 -1.97
N LEU A 128 25.93 -4.07 -1.34
CA LEU A 128 25.84 -4.15 0.12
C LEU A 128 27.17 -3.75 0.79
N GLU A 129 28.28 -4.31 0.35
CA GLU A 129 29.60 -4.04 0.95
C GLU A 129 30.10 -2.61 0.73
N ALA A 130 29.65 -1.95 -0.35
CA ALA A 130 29.96 -0.54 -0.59
C ALA A 130 29.26 0.39 0.42
N HIS A 131 28.12 -0.01 0.99
CA HIS A 131 27.34 0.81 1.92
C HIS A 131 27.78 0.60 3.37
N LYS A 132 28.78 1.39 3.78
CA LYS A 132 29.30 1.45 5.15
C LYS A 132 29.48 2.91 5.58
N GLY A 133 29.31 3.17 6.88
CA GLY A 133 29.39 4.51 7.45
C GLY A 133 30.17 4.54 8.76
N PRO A 134 30.52 5.73 9.26
CA PRO A 134 31.36 5.89 10.44
C PRO A 134 30.76 5.29 11.72
N PHE A 135 29.42 5.18 11.81
CA PHE A 135 28.72 4.66 12.98
C PHE A 135 28.36 3.17 12.88
N THR A 136 28.45 2.58 11.69
CA THR A 136 27.89 1.25 11.37
C THR A 136 28.93 0.15 11.17
N GLY A 137 30.21 0.44 11.44
CA GLY A 137 31.28 -0.56 11.38
C GLY A 137 31.44 -1.13 9.96
N GLU A 138 31.38 -2.46 9.84
CA GLU A 138 31.47 -3.17 8.57
C GLU A 138 30.20 -3.06 7.70
N GLY A 139 29.19 -2.30 8.13
CA GLY A 139 27.98 -2.05 7.35
C GLY A 139 27.20 -3.33 7.03
N HIS A 140 26.84 -3.51 5.76
CA HIS A 140 26.00 -4.62 5.30
C HIS A 140 26.77 -5.92 4.96
N LYS A 141 28.06 -5.99 5.27
CA LYS A 141 28.89 -7.18 5.04
C LYS A 141 28.28 -8.41 5.71
N GLY A 142 28.25 -9.55 5.02
CA GLY A 142 27.67 -10.80 5.52
C GLY A 142 26.15 -10.96 5.26
N LEU A 143 25.43 -9.89 4.92
CA LEU A 143 23.99 -9.99 4.65
C LEU A 143 23.69 -10.74 3.34
N TYR A 144 24.54 -10.62 2.33
CA TYR A 144 24.40 -11.39 1.09
C TYR A 144 24.52 -12.89 1.35
N GLU A 145 25.50 -13.28 2.16
CA GLU A 145 25.71 -14.67 2.58
C GLU A 145 24.50 -15.18 3.37
N ILE A 146 24.03 -14.45 4.40
CA ILE A 146 22.85 -14.82 5.18
C ILE A 146 21.64 -15.10 4.28
N LEU A 147 21.34 -14.20 3.34
CA LEU A 147 20.17 -14.30 2.48
C LEU A 147 20.30 -15.33 1.36
N THR A 148 21.51 -15.83 1.09
CA THR A 148 21.74 -16.90 0.11
C THR A 148 21.88 -18.27 0.76
N THR A 149 22.17 -18.35 2.06
CA THR A 149 22.34 -19.62 2.78
C THR A 149 21.18 -19.97 3.71
N SER A 150 20.50 -18.98 4.30
CA SER A 150 19.38 -19.23 5.23
C SER A 150 18.02 -18.98 4.58
N TRP A 151 17.24 -20.06 4.46
CA TRP A 151 15.83 -19.97 4.07
C TRP A 151 14.97 -19.28 5.12
N HIS A 152 15.31 -19.43 6.41
CA HIS A 152 14.58 -18.75 7.49
C HIS A 152 14.79 -17.23 7.46
N ALA A 153 15.99 -16.75 7.13
CA ALA A 153 16.23 -15.32 6.95
C ALA A 153 15.42 -14.75 5.78
N GLN A 154 15.39 -15.44 4.64
CA GLN A 154 14.56 -15.06 3.50
C GLN A 154 13.06 -15.05 3.84
N LEU A 155 12.57 -16.13 4.46
CA LEU A 155 11.17 -16.26 4.82
C LEU A 155 10.74 -15.20 5.84
N ALA A 156 11.61 -14.85 6.80
CA ALA A 156 11.36 -13.81 7.77
C ALA A 156 11.09 -12.45 7.11
N ILE A 157 11.97 -12.03 6.18
CA ILE A 157 11.82 -10.76 5.44
C ILE A 157 10.57 -10.81 4.55
N ASN A 158 10.37 -11.90 3.82
CA ASN A 158 9.24 -12.03 2.91
C ASN A 158 7.89 -11.96 3.65
N LEU A 159 7.76 -12.63 4.79
CA LEU A 159 6.54 -12.59 5.60
C LEU A 159 6.32 -11.21 6.26
N ALA A 160 7.39 -10.57 6.73
CA ALA A 160 7.31 -9.22 7.27
C ALA A 160 6.77 -8.23 6.20
N MET A 161 7.37 -8.24 5.01
CA MET A 161 6.96 -7.35 3.92
C MET A 161 5.58 -7.69 3.36
N LEU A 162 5.29 -8.98 3.12
CA LEU A 162 3.99 -9.41 2.59
C LEU A 162 2.86 -9.11 3.58
N GLY A 163 3.09 -9.33 4.88
CA GLY A 163 2.12 -9.01 5.91
C GLY A 163 1.81 -7.50 5.98
N SER A 164 2.85 -6.67 5.93
CA SER A 164 2.68 -5.21 5.85
C SER A 164 1.98 -4.76 4.57
N VAL A 165 2.29 -5.36 3.42
CA VAL A 165 1.59 -5.06 2.16
C VAL A 165 0.12 -5.47 2.24
N SER A 166 -0.23 -6.61 2.85
CA SER A 166 -1.62 -7.01 3.07
C SER A 166 -2.40 -5.97 3.88
N ILE A 167 -1.79 -5.41 4.94
CA ILE A 167 -2.39 -4.32 5.72
C ILE A 167 -2.57 -3.06 4.88
N ILE A 168 -1.58 -2.68 4.07
CA ILE A 168 -1.66 -1.53 3.16
C ILE A 168 -2.78 -1.75 2.12
N VAL A 169 -2.91 -2.96 1.57
CA VAL A 169 -3.99 -3.32 0.64
C VAL A 169 -5.35 -3.11 1.30
N ALA A 170 -5.53 -3.52 2.57
CA ALA A 170 -6.76 -3.26 3.30
C ALA A 170 -7.09 -1.76 3.34
N HIS A 171 -6.11 -0.93 3.73
CA HIS A 171 -6.28 0.52 3.83
C HIS A 171 -6.54 1.19 2.46
N HIS A 172 -5.86 0.75 1.41
CA HIS A 172 -6.08 1.30 0.07
C HIS A 172 -7.44 0.90 -0.49
N MET A 173 -7.85 -0.36 -0.35
CA MET A 173 -9.07 -0.86 -0.99
C MET A 173 -10.36 -0.25 -0.42
N TYR A 174 -10.42 0.06 0.88
CA TYR A 174 -11.63 0.67 1.44
C TYR A 174 -11.75 2.15 1.06
N ALA A 175 -10.63 2.89 0.99
CA ALA A 175 -10.62 4.31 0.69
C ALA A 175 -10.55 4.62 -0.82
N MET A 176 -10.10 3.66 -1.62
CA MET A 176 -10.03 3.73 -3.09
C MET A 176 -10.64 2.45 -3.69
N PRO A 177 -11.97 2.25 -3.62
CA PRO A 177 -12.63 1.02 -4.03
C PRO A 177 -12.32 0.67 -5.49
N PRO A 178 -11.55 -0.40 -5.79
CA PRO A 178 -11.01 -0.60 -7.13
C PRO A 178 -11.99 -1.29 -8.10
N TYR A 179 -13.13 -1.80 -7.60
CA TYR A 179 -14.07 -2.58 -8.40
C TYR A 179 -15.42 -1.86 -8.56
N PRO A 180 -16.12 -2.05 -9.68
CA PRO A 180 -17.48 -1.54 -9.85
C PRO A 180 -18.43 -2.04 -8.76
N TYR A 181 -19.25 -1.16 -8.22
CA TYR A 181 -20.32 -1.41 -7.23
C TYR A 181 -19.85 -1.97 -5.86
N ILE A 182 -18.56 -2.18 -5.65
CA ILE A 182 -18.04 -2.71 -4.37
C ILE A 182 -18.13 -1.68 -3.23
N ALA A 183 -18.14 -0.39 -3.53
CA ALA A 183 -18.15 0.67 -2.51
C ALA A 183 -19.47 0.73 -1.73
N THR A 184 -20.59 0.39 -2.36
CA THR A 184 -21.93 0.38 -1.74
C THR A 184 -22.35 -1.00 -1.22
N ASP A 185 -21.49 -2.00 -1.40
CA ASP A 185 -21.56 -3.31 -0.77
C ASP A 185 -20.75 -3.32 0.53
N TYR A 186 -21.32 -2.71 1.57
CA TYR A 186 -20.66 -2.55 2.87
C TYR A 186 -20.23 -3.88 3.52
N PRO A 187 -21.02 -4.99 3.46
CA PRO A 187 -20.55 -6.29 3.93
C PRO A 187 -19.24 -6.73 3.27
N THR A 188 -19.12 -6.57 1.95
CA THR A 188 -17.89 -6.92 1.24
C THR A 188 -16.72 -6.03 1.68
N GLN A 189 -16.91 -4.71 1.74
CA GLN A 189 -15.86 -3.78 2.21
C GLN A 189 -15.33 -4.11 3.60
N LEU A 190 -16.24 -4.32 4.56
CA LEU A 190 -15.86 -4.69 5.93
C LEU A 190 -15.13 -6.03 5.97
N SER A 191 -15.61 -7.01 5.20
CA SER A 191 -15.04 -8.36 5.16
C SER A 191 -13.63 -8.34 4.58
N ILE A 192 -13.41 -7.69 3.43
CA ILE A 192 -12.09 -7.67 2.78
C ILE A 192 -11.07 -6.87 3.60
N PHE A 193 -11.48 -5.76 4.23
CA PHE A 193 -10.62 -4.99 5.11
C PHE A 193 -10.16 -5.84 6.29
N THR A 194 -11.12 -6.42 7.01
CA THR A 194 -10.85 -7.24 8.20
C THR A 194 -10.00 -8.46 7.84
N HIS A 195 -10.32 -9.13 6.72
CA HIS A 195 -9.57 -10.28 6.22
C HIS A 195 -8.09 -9.94 5.98
N HIS A 196 -7.81 -8.90 5.19
CA HIS A 196 -6.44 -8.51 4.85
C HIS A 196 -5.66 -7.98 6.06
N MET A 197 -6.33 -7.32 7.01
CA MET A 197 -5.72 -6.92 8.29
C MET A 197 -5.27 -8.13 9.10
N TRP A 198 -6.12 -9.15 9.24
CA TRP A 198 -5.78 -10.36 9.99
C TRP A 198 -4.67 -11.17 9.32
N ILE A 199 -4.78 -11.43 8.01
CA ILE A 199 -3.72 -12.11 7.25
C ILE A 199 -2.39 -11.36 7.41
N GLY A 200 -2.42 -10.03 7.30
CA GLY A 200 -1.25 -9.20 7.48
C GLY A 200 -0.62 -9.34 8.87
N GLY A 201 -1.43 -9.30 9.93
CA GLY A 201 -0.99 -9.52 11.30
C GLY A 201 -0.34 -10.88 11.51
N PHE A 202 -0.94 -11.96 11.00
CA PHE A 202 -0.38 -13.31 11.07
C PHE A 202 0.96 -13.42 10.34
N CYS A 203 1.06 -12.86 9.13
CA CYS A 203 2.32 -12.85 8.38
C CYS A 203 3.42 -12.07 9.11
N VAL A 204 3.14 -10.88 9.66
CA VAL A 204 4.14 -10.09 10.42
C VAL A 204 4.66 -10.86 11.64
N VAL A 205 3.77 -11.50 12.42
CA VAL A 205 4.15 -12.34 13.56
C VAL A 205 4.99 -13.55 13.10
N GLY A 206 4.58 -14.21 12.01
CA GLY A 206 5.33 -15.31 11.40
C GLY A 206 6.72 -14.88 10.92
N GLY A 207 6.86 -13.67 10.37
CA GLY A 207 8.14 -13.10 9.97
C GLY A 207 9.10 -12.98 11.15
N ALA A 208 8.62 -12.46 12.29
CA ALA A 208 9.42 -12.40 13.52
C ALA A 208 9.76 -13.78 14.08
N ALA A 209 8.83 -14.74 14.03
CA ALA A 209 9.11 -16.12 14.45
C ALA A 209 10.25 -16.74 13.63
N HIS A 210 10.23 -16.57 12.30
CA HIS A 210 11.32 -17.05 11.44
C HIS A 210 12.63 -16.29 11.63
N ALA A 211 12.59 -15.01 12.00
CA ALA A 211 13.78 -14.27 12.40
C ALA A 211 14.41 -14.88 13.68
N GLY A 212 13.59 -15.24 14.67
CA GLY A 212 14.07 -15.95 15.87
C GLY A 212 14.64 -17.33 15.55
N ILE A 213 14.00 -18.09 14.64
CA ILE A 213 14.53 -19.39 14.19
C ILE A 213 15.88 -19.22 13.48
N PHE A 214 16.02 -18.19 12.63
CA PHE A 214 17.29 -17.84 12.01
C PHE A 214 18.37 -17.55 13.06
N MET A 215 18.07 -16.76 14.08
CA MET A 215 19.00 -16.41 15.15
C MET A 215 19.50 -17.65 15.93
N VAL A 216 18.65 -18.64 16.14
CA VAL A 216 19.03 -19.88 16.85
C VAL A 216 19.82 -20.84 15.97
N ARG A 217 19.41 -21.03 14.71
CA ARG A 217 19.90 -22.14 13.87
C ARG A 217 21.00 -21.74 12.90
N ASP A 218 20.88 -20.56 12.29
CA ASP A 218 21.62 -20.21 11.09
C ASP A 218 22.55 -19.01 11.31
N TYR A 219 22.39 -18.27 12.40
CA TYR A 219 23.26 -17.14 12.73
C TYR A 219 24.67 -17.61 13.12
N ASN A 220 25.68 -17.02 12.48
CA ASN A 220 27.08 -17.27 12.77
C ASN A 220 27.79 -15.96 13.20
N PRO A 221 28.24 -15.83 14.47
CA PRO A 221 28.93 -14.63 14.95
C PRO A 221 30.20 -14.29 14.17
N ALA A 222 30.96 -15.29 13.71
CA ALA A 222 32.21 -15.06 13.00
C ALA A 222 31.98 -14.39 11.64
N GLN A 223 30.88 -14.71 10.96
CA GLN A 223 30.51 -14.12 9.67
C GLN A 223 29.91 -12.72 9.80
N ASN A 224 29.42 -12.37 10.99
CA ASN A 224 28.72 -11.11 11.26
C ASN A 224 29.54 -10.12 12.08
N TYR A 225 30.83 -10.38 12.31
CA TYR A 225 31.65 -9.57 13.21
C TYR A 225 31.63 -8.07 12.84
N ASN A 226 31.17 -7.24 13.79
CA ASN A 226 31.09 -5.79 13.67
C ASN A 226 30.30 -5.24 12.47
N ASN A 227 29.44 -6.06 11.84
CA ASN A 227 28.47 -5.60 10.85
C ASN A 227 27.21 -5.04 11.54
N LEU A 228 26.20 -4.64 10.76
CA LEU A 228 24.94 -4.12 11.30
C LEU A 228 24.24 -5.09 12.28
N LEU A 229 24.17 -6.38 11.95
CA LEU A 229 23.47 -7.37 12.76
C LEU A 229 24.15 -7.58 14.12
N ASP A 230 25.46 -7.78 14.14
CA ASP A 230 26.24 -7.88 15.38
C ASP A 230 26.12 -6.61 16.23
N ARG A 231 26.15 -5.44 15.59
CA ARG A 231 26.00 -4.16 16.30
C ARG A 231 24.66 -4.09 17.00
N VAL A 232 23.56 -4.41 16.33
CA VAL A 232 22.21 -4.44 16.93
C VAL A 232 22.17 -5.35 18.16
N ILE A 233 22.76 -6.55 18.06
CA ILE A 233 22.81 -7.50 19.19
C ILE A 233 23.57 -6.92 20.38
N ARG A 234 24.68 -6.20 20.16
CA ARG A 234 25.51 -5.62 21.23
C ARG A 234 24.84 -4.52 22.07
N HIS A 235 23.77 -3.90 21.57
CA HIS A 235 23.01 -2.90 22.32
C HIS A 235 21.52 -3.26 22.44
N ARG A 236 21.19 -4.55 22.36
CA ARG A 236 19.82 -5.07 22.46
C ARG A 236 19.10 -4.64 23.75
N ASP A 237 19.80 -4.55 24.87
CA ASP A 237 19.22 -4.11 26.15
C ASP A 237 18.77 -2.63 26.08
N ALA A 238 19.54 -1.80 25.38
CA ALA A 238 19.17 -0.40 25.14
C ALA A 238 17.92 -0.32 24.25
N ILE A 239 17.87 -1.09 23.16
CA ILE A 239 16.71 -1.13 22.26
C ILE A 239 15.44 -1.55 23.03
N ILE A 240 15.50 -2.66 23.77
CA ILE A 240 14.34 -3.19 24.49
C ILE A 240 13.91 -2.28 25.65
N SER A 241 14.85 -1.69 26.41
CA SER A 241 14.50 -0.78 27.50
C SER A 241 13.81 0.50 27.01
N HIS A 242 14.28 1.10 25.90
CA HIS A 242 13.64 2.27 25.32
C HIS A 242 12.27 1.93 24.74
N LEU A 243 12.14 0.80 24.04
CA LEU A 243 10.85 0.37 23.51
C LEU A 243 9.85 0.02 24.62
N ASN A 244 10.31 -0.56 25.73
CA ASN A 244 9.50 -0.78 26.93
C ASN A 244 8.99 0.56 27.52
N TRP A 245 9.87 1.55 27.66
CA TRP A 245 9.47 2.89 28.10
C TRP A 245 8.41 3.51 27.16
N ILE A 246 8.60 3.42 25.83
CA ILE A 246 7.62 3.90 24.85
C ILE A 246 6.27 3.20 25.04
N CYS A 247 6.25 1.88 25.25
CA CYS A 247 5.01 1.13 25.46
C CYS A 247 4.27 1.59 26.72
N ILE A 248 5.00 1.82 27.83
CA ILE A 248 4.42 2.34 29.08
C ILE A 248 3.86 3.75 28.85
N PHE A 249 4.66 4.62 28.20
CA PHE A 249 4.24 5.98 27.87
C PHE A 249 2.96 5.97 27.03
N LEU A 250 2.93 5.21 25.92
CA LEU A 250 1.77 5.12 25.05
C LEU A 250 0.57 4.55 25.80
N GLY A 251 0.72 3.54 26.66
CA GLY A 251 -0.38 2.97 27.44
C GLY A 251 -1.04 4.01 28.36
N PHE A 252 -0.24 4.78 29.11
CA PHE A 252 -0.76 5.85 29.97
C PHE A 252 -1.39 7.00 29.18
N HIS A 253 -0.81 7.40 28.05
CA HIS A 253 -1.24 8.57 27.28
C HIS A 253 -2.19 8.25 26.12
N SER A 254 -2.67 7.01 26.03
CA SER A 254 -3.74 6.61 25.11
C SER A 254 -4.90 5.99 25.87
N PHE A 255 -4.74 4.76 26.39
CA PHE A 255 -5.78 4.06 27.13
C PHE A 255 -6.16 4.79 28.43
N GLY A 256 -5.20 5.42 29.11
CA GLY A 256 -5.47 6.26 30.27
C GLY A 256 -6.42 7.42 29.99
N LEU A 257 -6.45 7.95 28.76
CA LEU A 257 -7.41 9.00 28.37
C LEU A 257 -8.85 8.48 28.33
N TYR A 258 -9.07 7.22 27.94
CA TYR A 258 -10.40 6.60 27.98
C TYR A 258 -10.87 6.42 29.42
N ILE A 259 -10.01 5.95 30.33
CA ILE A 259 -10.33 5.82 31.75
C ILE A 259 -10.64 7.20 32.37
N HIS A 260 -9.85 8.22 32.03
CA HIS A 260 -10.11 9.60 32.44
C HIS A 260 -11.50 10.06 31.98
N ASN A 261 -11.82 9.85 30.70
CA ASN A 261 -13.11 10.22 30.13
C ASN A 261 -14.28 9.50 30.80
N ASP A 262 -14.18 8.19 31.04
CA ASP A 262 -15.22 7.43 31.76
C ASP A 262 -15.42 7.96 33.18
N THR A 263 -14.32 8.26 33.89
CA THR A 263 -14.37 8.81 35.25
C THR A 263 -15.01 10.20 35.26
N MET A 264 -14.58 11.11 34.39
CA MET A 264 -15.14 12.46 34.31
C MET A 264 -16.62 12.43 33.91
N ARG A 265 -16.99 11.55 32.98
CA ARG A 265 -18.40 11.37 32.57
C ARG A 265 -19.25 10.83 33.71
N ALA A 266 -18.78 9.83 34.45
CA ALA A 266 -19.49 9.27 35.60
C ALA A 266 -19.64 10.27 36.74
N LEU A 267 -18.66 11.16 36.94
CA LEU A 267 -18.71 12.26 37.91
C LEU A 267 -19.57 13.46 37.45
N GLY A 268 -20.21 13.39 36.28
CA GLY A 268 -21.02 14.49 35.73
C GLY A 268 -20.19 15.69 35.25
N ARG A 269 -18.89 15.52 35.03
CA ARG A 269 -17.93 16.57 34.62
C ARG A 269 -17.60 16.48 33.13
N THR A 270 -18.61 16.58 32.27
CA THR A 270 -18.42 16.41 30.81
C THR A 270 -17.53 17.49 30.18
N GLN A 271 -17.45 18.67 30.79
CA GLN A 271 -16.54 19.75 30.38
C GLN A 271 -15.06 19.44 30.59
N ASP A 272 -14.73 18.45 31.44
CA ASP A 272 -13.36 18.05 31.76
C ASP A 272 -12.92 16.81 30.96
N MET A 273 -13.75 16.35 30.01
CA MET A 273 -13.44 15.24 29.11
C MET A 273 -12.56 15.66 27.95
N PHE A 274 -11.76 14.73 27.44
CA PHE A 274 -11.13 14.83 26.13
C PHE A 274 -12.17 14.50 25.04
N SER A 275 -12.66 15.54 24.36
CA SER A 275 -13.68 15.41 23.31
C SER A 275 -13.66 16.65 22.40
N ASP A 276 -14.39 16.58 21.28
CA ASP A 276 -14.49 17.72 20.36
C ASP A 276 -15.27 18.92 20.96
N THR A 277 -16.08 18.69 22.00
CA THR A 277 -16.91 19.73 22.64
C THR A 277 -16.35 20.25 23.96
N ALA A 278 -15.21 19.71 24.42
CA ALA A 278 -14.56 20.08 25.66
C ALA A 278 -13.04 20.26 25.44
N ILE A 279 -12.19 19.43 26.06
CA ILE A 279 -10.74 19.50 25.88
C ILE A 279 -10.38 18.77 24.58
N GLN A 280 -10.06 19.53 23.53
CA GLN A 280 -9.80 18.97 22.20
C GLN A 280 -8.37 18.45 22.06
N LEU A 281 -8.22 17.24 21.52
CA LEU A 281 -6.94 16.68 21.09
C LEU A 281 -7.00 16.39 19.59
N LYS A 282 -6.86 17.42 18.77
CA LYS A 282 -7.01 17.29 17.31
C LYS A 282 -5.78 16.65 16.65
N PRO A 283 -5.96 15.73 15.69
CA PRO A 283 -4.86 15.15 14.92
C PRO A 283 -4.44 16.12 13.79
N VAL A 284 -3.89 17.28 14.16
CA VAL A 284 -3.61 18.40 13.24
C VAL A 284 -2.68 18.00 12.08
N PHE A 285 -1.75 17.08 12.31
CA PHE A 285 -0.86 16.59 11.24
C PHE A 285 -1.61 15.76 10.20
N ALA A 286 -2.57 14.93 10.62
CA ALA A 286 -3.36 14.14 9.68
C ALA A 286 -4.33 15.03 8.90
N GLN A 287 -4.96 16.00 9.56
CA GLN A 287 -5.80 17.02 8.90
C GLN A 287 -5.02 17.85 7.87
N TRP A 288 -3.76 18.21 8.20
CA TRP A 288 -2.87 18.89 7.27
C TRP A 288 -2.54 18.03 6.04
N VAL A 289 -2.24 16.74 6.23
CA VAL A 289 -2.03 15.80 5.11
C VAL A 289 -3.30 15.64 4.26
N GLN A 290 -4.47 15.51 4.88
CA GLN A 290 -5.75 15.50 4.16
C GLN A 290 -5.90 16.76 3.29
N SER A 291 -5.63 17.93 3.85
CA SER A 291 -5.70 19.20 3.12
C SER A 291 -4.76 19.24 1.91
N ILE A 292 -3.51 18.76 2.06
CA ILE A 292 -2.56 18.67 0.93
C ILE A 292 -3.12 17.78 -0.18
N HIS A 293 -3.65 16.60 0.16
CA HIS A 293 -4.17 15.67 -0.84
C HIS A 293 -5.44 16.18 -1.52
N THR A 294 -6.35 16.82 -0.78
CA THR A 294 -7.56 17.43 -1.35
C THR A 294 -7.23 18.57 -2.31
N LEU A 295 -6.19 19.36 -2.01
CA LEU A 295 -5.75 20.48 -2.84
C LEU A 295 -4.75 20.09 -3.94
N ALA A 296 -4.39 18.81 -4.07
CA ALA A 296 -3.41 18.36 -5.05
C ALA A 296 -3.87 18.53 -6.52
N PRO A 297 -5.11 18.17 -6.91
CA PRO A 297 -5.57 18.30 -8.30
C PRO A 297 -5.50 19.74 -8.80
N GLY A 298 -4.92 19.95 -9.97
CA GLY A 298 -4.70 21.29 -10.54
C GLY A 298 -3.59 22.12 -9.89
N ASN A 299 -2.94 21.63 -8.83
CA ASN A 299 -1.83 22.30 -8.14
C ASN A 299 -0.56 21.42 -8.14
N THR A 300 -0.35 20.62 -7.10
CA THR A 300 0.82 19.72 -7.02
C THR A 300 0.69 18.49 -7.94
N THR A 301 -0.51 18.21 -8.42
CA THR A 301 -0.79 17.27 -9.52
C THR A 301 -1.61 17.97 -10.60
N PRO A 302 -0.98 18.79 -11.48
CA PRO A 302 -1.70 19.67 -12.42
C PRO A 302 -2.65 18.95 -13.38
N ASN A 303 -2.30 17.72 -13.77
CA ASN A 303 -3.03 16.95 -14.78
C ASN A 303 -4.14 16.04 -14.20
N ALA A 304 -4.20 15.89 -12.87
CA ALA A 304 -5.26 15.12 -12.23
C ALA A 304 -6.54 15.96 -12.14
N LEU A 305 -7.70 15.35 -12.40
CA LEU A 305 -9.00 16.05 -12.36
C LEU A 305 -9.65 15.98 -10.98
N ALA A 306 -9.36 14.94 -10.20
CA ALA A 306 -9.89 14.73 -8.86
C ALA A 306 -8.84 14.15 -7.91
N THR A 307 -9.15 14.20 -6.62
CA THR A 307 -8.32 13.63 -5.54
C THR A 307 -8.09 12.13 -5.76
N ALA A 308 -6.97 11.60 -5.26
CA ALA A 308 -6.71 10.16 -5.25
C ALA A 308 -7.79 9.39 -4.47
N SER A 309 -8.38 10.00 -3.44
CA SER A 309 -9.50 9.44 -2.68
C SER A 309 -10.38 10.55 -2.11
N TYR A 310 -11.70 10.36 -2.20
CA TYR A 310 -12.69 11.22 -1.55
C TYR A 310 -12.68 11.12 -0.02
N ALA A 311 -11.97 10.15 0.56
CA ALA A 311 -11.75 10.07 2.00
C ALA A 311 -10.93 11.25 2.54
N PHE A 312 -10.05 11.85 1.72
CA PHE A 312 -9.25 13.02 2.12
C PHE A 312 -10.10 14.30 2.18
N GLY A 313 -11.10 14.43 1.32
CA GLY A 313 -11.94 15.62 1.16
C GLY A 313 -12.67 15.63 -0.18
N GLY A 314 -13.47 16.67 -0.42
CA GLY A 314 -14.30 16.82 -1.62
C GLY A 314 -15.77 16.46 -1.38
N ASP A 315 -16.47 16.13 -2.45
CA ASP A 315 -17.91 15.85 -2.41
C ASP A 315 -18.22 14.41 -1.99
N VAL A 316 -19.46 14.18 -1.55
CA VAL A 316 -20.00 12.84 -1.32
C VAL A 316 -20.29 12.18 -2.66
N VAL A 317 -19.75 10.97 -2.86
CA VAL A 317 -20.07 10.13 -4.02
C VAL A 317 -21.12 9.12 -3.59
N ALA A 318 -22.28 9.13 -4.25
CA ALA A 318 -23.37 8.20 -4.00
C ALA A 318 -23.68 7.37 -5.25
N VAL A 319 -24.04 6.09 -5.04
CA VAL A 319 -24.50 5.19 -6.09
C VAL A 319 -25.84 4.60 -5.64
N GLY A 320 -26.90 4.93 -6.37
CA GLY A 320 -28.27 4.71 -5.90
C GLY A 320 -28.54 5.47 -4.61
N ASN A 321 -29.10 4.79 -3.60
CA ASN A 321 -29.44 5.38 -2.30
C ASN A 321 -28.36 5.18 -1.23
N LYS A 322 -27.13 4.84 -1.64
CA LYS A 322 -26.02 4.53 -0.73
C LYS A 322 -24.81 5.43 -1.01
N VAL A 323 -24.11 5.80 0.04
CA VAL A 323 -22.84 6.54 -0.05
C VAL A 323 -21.75 5.55 -0.44
N ALA A 324 -21.11 5.77 -1.58
CA ALA A 324 -19.94 5.01 -2.01
C ALA A 324 -18.68 5.50 -1.27
N MET A 325 -18.49 6.81 -1.17
CA MET A 325 -17.41 7.43 -0.40
C MET A 325 -17.77 8.85 0.01
N MET A 326 -17.26 9.29 1.15
CA MET A 326 -17.37 10.66 1.63
C MET A 326 -16.10 11.07 2.37
N PRO A 327 -15.83 12.37 2.55
CA PRO A 327 -14.75 12.83 3.41
C PRO A 327 -14.83 12.22 4.81
N ILE A 328 -13.71 11.66 5.28
CA ILE A 328 -13.60 11.10 6.62
C ILE A 328 -12.98 12.17 7.52
N SER A 329 -13.82 12.84 8.32
CA SER A 329 -13.36 13.85 9.27
C SER A 329 -12.58 13.20 10.41
N LEU A 330 -11.46 13.80 10.80
CA LEU A 330 -10.62 13.34 11.90
C LEU A 330 -10.74 14.27 13.11
N GLY A 331 -11.31 13.79 14.20
CA GLY A 331 -11.53 14.53 15.45
C GLY A 331 -10.70 13.99 16.62
N THR A 332 -11.10 14.38 17.84
CA THR A 332 -10.45 13.93 19.08
C THR A 332 -10.57 12.42 19.28
N ALA A 333 -11.71 11.83 18.89
CA ALA A 333 -11.90 10.38 18.96
C ALA A 333 -10.90 9.63 18.05
N ASP A 334 -10.66 10.15 16.85
CA ASP A 334 -9.68 9.58 15.91
C ASP A 334 -8.26 9.70 16.46
N PHE A 335 -7.90 10.84 17.05
CA PHE A 335 -6.60 11.00 17.70
C PHE A 335 -6.40 9.93 18.78
N MET A 336 -7.39 9.70 19.64
CA MET A 336 -7.30 8.73 20.73
C MET A 336 -7.16 7.29 20.19
N VAL A 337 -7.98 6.88 19.22
CA VAL A 337 -7.91 5.50 18.69
C VAL A 337 -6.63 5.23 17.90
N HIS A 338 -6.08 6.22 17.19
CA HIS A 338 -4.79 6.07 16.51
C HIS A 338 -3.63 5.90 17.49
N HIS A 339 -3.67 6.53 18.66
CA HIS A 339 -2.68 6.30 19.70
C HIS A 339 -2.85 4.93 20.38
N ILE A 340 -4.06 4.37 20.44
CA ILE A 340 -4.29 2.97 20.81
C ILE A 340 -3.68 2.03 19.77
N HIS A 341 -3.88 2.27 18.48
CA HIS A 341 -3.23 1.48 17.42
C HIS A 341 -1.70 1.54 17.54
N ALA A 342 -1.14 2.73 17.76
CA ALA A 342 0.30 2.89 17.99
C ALA A 342 0.75 2.08 19.22
N PHE A 343 0.05 2.20 20.35
CA PHE A 343 0.35 1.45 21.57
C PHE A 343 0.38 -0.07 21.33
N THR A 344 -0.68 -0.63 20.74
CA THR A 344 -0.78 -2.08 20.54
C THR A 344 0.27 -2.60 19.56
N ILE A 345 0.55 -1.87 18.47
CA ILE A 345 1.61 -2.22 17.53
C ILE A 345 2.99 -2.19 18.22
N HIS A 346 3.29 -1.16 19.01
CA HIS A 346 4.59 -1.07 19.70
C HIS A 346 4.77 -2.18 20.73
N VAL A 347 3.72 -2.56 21.47
CA VAL A 347 3.77 -3.71 22.39
C VAL A 347 3.98 -5.03 21.63
N THR A 348 3.31 -5.23 20.50
CA THR A 348 3.55 -6.39 19.65
C THR A 348 5.00 -6.43 19.17
N VAL A 349 5.54 -5.32 18.67
CA VAL A 349 6.95 -5.22 18.25
C VAL A 349 7.90 -5.47 19.42
N LEU A 350 7.60 -4.95 20.62
CA LEU A 350 8.40 -5.20 21.82
C LEU A 350 8.53 -6.69 22.11
N ILE A 351 7.41 -7.41 22.10
CA ILE A 351 7.38 -8.85 22.39
C ILE A 351 8.16 -9.62 21.32
N LEU A 352 7.87 -9.35 20.05
CA LEU A 352 8.48 -10.06 18.91
C LEU A 352 9.98 -9.77 18.82
N LEU A 353 10.40 -8.50 18.87
CA LEU A 353 11.80 -8.10 18.77
C LEU A 353 12.60 -8.59 19.97
N LYS A 354 12.05 -8.55 21.19
CA LYS A 354 12.70 -9.15 22.36
C LYS A 354 12.89 -10.65 22.17
N GLY A 355 11.91 -11.35 21.60
CA GLY A 355 12.04 -12.77 21.27
C GLY A 355 13.21 -13.05 20.32
N VAL A 356 13.37 -12.23 19.27
CA VAL A 356 14.45 -12.39 18.28
C VAL A 356 15.83 -12.01 18.85
N LEU A 357 15.95 -10.93 19.61
CA LEU A 357 17.25 -10.44 20.09
C LEU A 357 17.82 -11.26 21.25
N PHE A 358 16.98 -12.03 21.94
CA PHE A 358 17.34 -12.84 23.12
C PHE A 358 17.11 -14.34 22.92
N SER A 359 16.82 -14.78 21.70
CA SER A 359 16.94 -16.19 21.28
C SER A 359 18.40 -16.58 21.17
#